data_AF-A0A2V6F561-F1
#
_entry.id   AF-A0A2V6F561-F1
#
_cell.length_a   1.000
_cell.length_b   1.000
_cell.length_c   1.000
_cell.angle_alpha   90.00
_cell.angle_beta   90.00
_cell.angle_gamma   90.00
#
_symmetry.space_group_name_H-M   'P 1'
#
loop_
_entity.id
_entity.type
_entity.pdbx_description
1 polymer ?
#
loop_
_entity_poly.entity_id
_entity_poly.type
_entity_poly.pdbx_seq_one_letter_code
_entity_poly.pdbx_strand_id
1 'polypeptide(L)'
;MNLNLFPALVEQAHLALVPTCPDFLIIRNEVHGEGFELFDKSKLRQKLLSDVGAKEIVVTRMYKWLVEGLQRSKLTPTAARNHQDFTLMDRQRLVMWQREFYEQIDSVQELLLPATIANRKASHANA
;
A
#
# COMPACT_ATOMS: atom_id res chain seq x y z
N MET A 1 2.25 -40.35 38.24
CA MET A 1 1.01 -39.66 37.82
C MET A 1 1.41 -38.32 37.21
N ASN A 2 0.92 -38.07 36.00
CA ASN A 2 1.30 -37.05 35.00
C ASN A 2 2.03 -35.76 35.44
N LEU A 3 3.25 -35.58 34.91
CA LEU A 3 4.03 -34.32 34.86
C LEU A 3 3.99 -33.66 33.46
N ASN A 4 3.04 -34.03 32.60
CA ASN A 4 3.05 -33.67 31.17
C ASN A 4 2.08 -32.53 30.77
N LEU A 5 1.72 -31.61 31.67
CA LEU A 5 0.82 -30.50 31.32
C LEU A 5 1.50 -29.15 31.02
N PHE A 6 2.81 -29.01 31.28
CA PHE A 6 3.52 -27.74 31.09
C PHE A 6 4.12 -27.49 29.69
N PRO A 7 4.51 -28.49 28.86
CA PRO A 7 5.04 -28.19 27.53
C PRO A 7 3.97 -27.63 26.57
N ALA A 8 2.72 -28.12 26.69
CA ALA A 8 1.63 -27.74 25.79
C ALA A 8 1.19 -26.27 25.93
N LEU A 9 1.32 -25.69 27.12
CA LEU A 9 0.95 -24.29 27.38
C LEU A 9 2.00 -23.29 26.87
N VAL A 10 3.29 -23.69 26.87
CA VAL A 10 4.36 -22.86 26.29
C VAL A 10 4.29 -22.87 24.75
N GLU A 11 3.90 -24.00 24.16
CA GLU A 11 3.67 -24.11 22.71
C GLU A 11 2.42 -23.34 22.25
N GLN A 12 1.38 -23.26 23.10
CA GLN A 12 0.17 -22.47 22.81
C GLN A 12 0.38 -20.95 22.89
N ALA A 13 1.38 -20.45 23.62
CA ALA A 13 1.68 -19.02 23.67
C ALA A 13 2.41 -18.50 22.41
N HIS A 14 3.09 -19.37 21.66
CA HIS A 14 3.65 -19.03 20.34
C HIS A 14 2.56 -19.02 19.24
N LEU A 15 1.41 -19.62 19.51
CA LEU A 15 0.26 -19.72 18.61
C LEU A 15 -0.76 -18.59 18.77
N ALA A 16 -0.49 -17.58 19.59
CA ALA A 16 -1.11 -16.28 19.39
C ALA A 16 -0.44 -15.64 18.17
N LEU A 17 -0.80 -16.12 16.98
CA LEU A 17 -0.58 -15.46 15.70
C LEU A 17 -1.15 -14.05 15.83
N VAL A 18 -0.34 -13.11 16.30
CA VAL A 18 -0.41 -11.75 15.80
C VAL A 18 -0.29 -11.95 14.30
N PRO A 19 -1.32 -11.63 13.50
CA PRO A 19 -1.13 -11.61 12.07
C PRO A 19 -0.02 -10.61 11.88
N THR A 20 1.18 -11.10 11.54
CA THR A 20 2.35 -10.27 11.34
C THR A 20 1.99 -9.43 10.14
N CYS A 21 1.47 -8.23 10.38
CA CYS A 21 1.34 -7.20 9.37
C CYS A 21 2.68 -7.18 8.64
N PRO A 22 2.69 -7.24 7.29
CA PRO A 22 3.94 -7.23 6.54
C PRO A 22 4.86 -6.14 7.09
N ASP A 23 6.12 -6.40 7.46
CA ASP A 23 6.94 -5.28 7.96
C ASP A 23 7.38 -4.34 6.82
N PHE A 24 7.16 -4.74 5.57
CA PHE A 24 7.70 -4.10 4.39
C PHE A 24 6.65 -3.89 3.29
N LEU A 25 6.56 -2.64 2.83
CA LEU A 25 5.86 -2.24 1.62
C LEU A 25 6.88 -1.92 0.52
N ILE A 26 6.79 -2.60 -0.61
CA ILE A 26 7.56 -2.29 -1.81
C ILE A 26 6.72 -1.34 -2.67
N ILE A 27 7.29 -0.19 -3.04
CA ILE A 27 6.64 0.79 -3.91
C ILE A 27 7.35 0.80 -5.26
N ARG A 28 6.68 0.28 -6.29
CA ARG A 28 7.17 0.30 -7.67
C ARG A 28 6.76 1.60 -8.34
N ASN A 29 7.66 2.59 -8.30
CA ASN A 29 7.39 3.91 -8.87
C ASN A 29 7.83 4.02 -10.33
N GLU A 30 6.90 3.86 -11.26
CA GLU A 30 7.18 3.88 -12.70
C GLU A 30 7.54 5.29 -13.23
N VAL A 31 7.45 6.33 -12.40
CA VAL A 31 7.86 7.70 -12.74
C VAL A 31 9.34 7.79 -13.15
N HIS A 32 10.20 6.91 -12.63
CA HIS A 32 11.65 6.94 -12.85
C HIS A 32 12.17 6.02 -13.97
N GLY A 33 11.29 5.37 -14.75
CA GLY A 33 11.69 4.61 -15.94
C GLY A 33 12.32 3.22 -15.67
N GLU A 34 12.62 2.51 -16.76
CA GLU A 34 12.97 1.08 -16.92
C GLU A 34 14.20 0.58 -16.10
N GLY A 35 14.14 0.70 -14.77
CA GLY A 35 15.14 0.16 -13.84
C GLY A 35 14.65 -1.09 -13.10
N PHE A 36 13.43 -1.54 -13.36
CA PHE A 36 12.82 -2.62 -12.56
C PHE A 36 13.35 -3.99 -12.93
N GLU A 37 13.86 -4.23 -14.14
CA GLU A 37 14.32 -5.58 -14.52
C GLU A 37 15.37 -6.16 -13.57
N LEU A 38 16.28 -5.33 -13.04
CA LEU A 38 17.29 -5.78 -12.09
C LEU A 38 16.69 -6.12 -10.73
N PHE A 39 15.72 -5.31 -10.28
CA PHE A 39 14.98 -5.57 -9.04
C PHE A 39 14.05 -6.78 -9.17
N ASP A 40 13.36 -6.92 -10.31
CA ASP A 40 12.44 -8.02 -10.65
C ASP A 40 13.18 -9.36 -10.64
N LYS A 41 14.41 -9.37 -11.15
CA LYS A 41 15.31 -10.54 -11.16
C LYS A 41 16.12 -10.70 -9.86
N SER A 42 15.99 -9.79 -8.90
CA SER A 42 16.79 -9.81 -7.68
C SER A 42 16.31 -10.88 -6.69
N LYS A 43 17.27 -11.55 -6.05
CA LYS A 43 17.00 -12.44 -4.90
C LYS A 43 16.39 -11.70 -3.72
N LEU A 44 16.62 -10.39 -3.62
CA LEU A 44 16.06 -9.54 -2.58
C LEU A 44 14.54 -9.41 -2.70
N ARG A 45 14.01 -9.16 -3.90
CA ARG A 45 12.55 -9.14 -4.13
C ARG A 45 11.91 -10.48 -3.78
N GLN A 46 12.52 -11.57 -4.23
CA GLN A 46 12.04 -12.92 -3.89
C GLN A 46 12.00 -13.12 -2.38
N LYS A 47 13.10 -12.84 -1.68
CA LYS A 47 13.19 -12.95 -0.22
C LYS A 47 12.15 -12.09 0.50
N LEU A 48 11.94 -10.85 0.09
CA LEU A 48 10.96 -9.94 0.71
C LEU A 48 9.53 -10.46 0.55
N LEU A 49 9.18 -10.96 -0.64
CA LEU A 49 7.84 -11.47 -0.93
C LEU A 49 7.59 -12.86 -0.32
N SER A 50 8.58 -13.76 -0.34
CA SER A 50 8.43 -15.14 0.13
C SER A 50 8.65 -15.30 1.63
N ASP A 51 9.69 -14.69 2.17
CA ASP A 51 10.16 -15.00 3.53
C ASP A 51 9.55 -14.05 4.57
N VAL A 52 9.18 -12.83 4.15
CA VAL A 52 8.75 -11.74 5.05
C VAL A 52 7.33 -11.25 4.73
N GLY A 53 6.67 -11.85 3.72
CA GLY A 53 5.28 -11.53 3.38
C GLY A 53 5.05 -10.09 2.92
N ALA A 54 6.09 -9.43 2.39
CA ALA A 54 6.00 -8.05 1.93
C ALA A 54 4.88 -7.87 0.90
N LYS A 55 4.24 -6.70 0.91
CA LYS A 55 3.27 -6.31 -0.12
C LYS A 55 3.91 -5.36 -1.12
N GLU A 56 3.49 -5.44 -2.37
CA GLU A 56 3.98 -4.58 -3.44
C GLU A 56 2.82 -3.77 -4.02
N ILE A 57 3.02 -2.47 -4.17
CA ILE A 57 2.12 -1.58 -4.89
C ILE A 57 2.82 -0.98 -6.10
N VAL A 58 2.05 -0.72 -7.15
CA VAL A 58 2.54 -0.10 -8.38
C VAL A 58 2.00 1.31 -8.50
N VAL A 59 2.89 2.30 -8.58
CA VAL A 59 2.52 3.67 -8.90
C VAL A 59 2.69 3.86 -10.40
N THR A 60 1.57 3.82 -11.12
CA THR A 60 1.57 4.01 -12.57
C THR A 60 2.08 5.40 -12.92
N ARG A 61 2.83 5.49 -14.01
CA ARG A 61 3.41 6.75 -14.45
C ARG A 61 2.32 7.68 -14.99
N MET A 62 2.21 8.87 -14.42
CA MET A 62 1.38 9.93 -14.99
C MET A 62 1.99 10.48 -16.30
N TYR A 63 1.13 10.84 -17.26
CA TYR A 63 1.58 11.52 -18.48
C TYR A 63 2.39 12.78 -18.18
N LYS A 64 3.51 12.94 -18.88
CA LYS A 64 4.47 14.04 -18.65
C LYS A 64 3.80 15.42 -18.69
N TRP A 65 2.91 15.66 -19.66
CA TRP A 65 2.21 16.94 -19.79
C TRP A 65 1.26 17.23 -18.62
N LEU A 66 0.66 16.21 -18.00
CA LEU A 66 -0.17 16.38 -16.80
C LEU A 66 0.70 16.77 -15.60
N VAL A 67 1.85 16.12 -15.44
CA VAL A 67 2.81 16.46 -14.37
C VAL A 67 3.29 17.91 -14.52
N GLU A 68 3.68 18.30 -15.72
CA GLU A 68 4.10 19.67 -16.03
C GLU A 68 2.97 20.68 -15.79
N GLY A 69 1.74 20.34 -16.17
CA GLY A 69 0.55 21.15 -15.91
C GLY A 69 0.28 21.35 -14.41
N LEU A 70 0.40 20.27 -13.62
CA LEU A 70 0.23 20.30 -12.16
C LEU A 70 1.30 21.15 -11.49
N GLN A 71 2.57 20.99 -11.90
CA GLN A 71 3.68 21.78 -11.38
C GLN A 71 3.54 23.26 -11.71
N ARG A 72 3.18 23.58 -12.96
CA ARG A 72 2.94 24.96 -13.41
C ARG A 72 1.82 25.63 -12.63
N SER A 73 0.73 24.91 -12.40
CA SER A 73 -0.46 25.41 -11.70
C SER A 73 -0.34 25.34 -10.17
N LYS A 74 0.71 24.67 -9.65
CA LYS A 74 0.91 24.36 -8.22
C LYS A 74 -0.29 23.63 -7.61
N LEU A 75 -0.89 22.69 -8.35
CA LEU A 75 -2.07 21.94 -7.94
C LEU A 75 -1.75 20.49 -7.66
N THR A 76 -2.52 19.89 -6.75
CA THR A 76 -2.59 18.44 -6.60
C THR A 76 -3.50 17.86 -7.69
N PRO A 77 -3.38 16.57 -8.03
CA PRO A 77 -4.29 15.91 -8.97
C PRO A 77 -5.77 16.08 -8.60
N THR A 78 -6.09 16.07 -7.29
CA THR A 78 -7.46 16.29 -6.79
C THR A 78 -7.95 17.71 -7.07
N ALA A 79 -7.12 18.72 -6.82
CA ALA A 79 -7.49 20.12 -7.02
C ALA A 79 -7.60 20.48 -8.50
N ALA A 80 -6.74 19.89 -9.35
CA ALA A 80 -6.73 20.10 -10.79
C ALA A 80 -8.01 19.63 -11.50
N ARG A 81 -8.79 18.73 -10.88
CA ARG A 81 -10.07 18.24 -11.42
C ARG A 81 -11.07 19.36 -11.76
N ASN A 82 -11.05 20.45 -11.00
CA ASN A 82 -11.97 21.58 -11.19
C ASN A 82 -11.28 22.82 -11.76
N HIS A 83 -10.00 22.72 -12.15
CA HIS A 83 -9.21 23.87 -12.56
C HIS A 83 -9.28 24.12 -14.06
N GLN A 84 -9.39 25.38 -14.45
CA GLN A 84 -9.56 25.81 -15.84
C GLN A 84 -8.34 25.49 -16.73
N ASP A 85 -7.15 25.44 -16.16
CA ASP A 85 -5.90 25.15 -16.88
C ASP A 85 -5.83 23.70 -17.40
N PHE A 86 -6.76 22.83 -16.99
CA PHE A 86 -6.85 21.46 -17.46
C PHE A 86 -8.08 21.28 -18.32
N THR A 87 -7.89 20.65 -19.48
CA THR A 87 -9.01 20.28 -20.35
C THR A 87 -9.90 19.21 -19.70
N LEU A 88 -11.12 19.01 -20.22
CA LEU A 88 -11.99 17.93 -19.76
C LEU A 88 -11.30 16.56 -19.83
N MET A 89 -10.54 16.31 -20.92
CA MET A 89 -9.82 15.06 -21.10
C MET A 89 -8.67 14.90 -20.11
N ASP A 90 -7.96 15.98 -19.80
CA ASP A 90 -6.87 15.94 -18.81
C ASP A 90 -7.40 15.67 -17.41
N ARG A 91 -8.52 16.27 -17.04
CA ARG A 91 -9.21 16.00 -15.77
C ARG A 91 -9.63 14.53 -15.69
N GLN A 92 -10.16 13.97 -16.77
CA GLN A 92 -10.55 12.55 -16.79
C GLN A 92 -9.34 11.63 -16.60
N ARG A 93 -8.21 11.93 -17.27
CA ARG A 93 -6.96 11.17 -17.10
C ARG A 93 -6.42 11.27 -15.67
N LEU A 94 -6.47 12.45 -15.05
CA LEU A 94 -6.09 12.63 -13.66
C LEU A 94 -6.99 11.79 -12.72
N VAL A 95 -8.30 11.78 -12.94
CA VAL A 95 -9.24 10.97 -12.15
C VAL A 95 -8.95 9.48 -12.30
N MET A 96 -8.70 9.00 -13.53
CA MET A 96 -8.37 7.59 -13.75
C MET A 96 -7.05 7.20 -13.06
N TRP A 97 -6.01 8.02 -13.23
CA TRP A 97 -4.73 7.81 -12.55
C TRP A 97 -4.88 7.79 -11.03
N GLN A 98 -5.65 8.73 -10.47
CA GLN A 98 -5.94 8.76 -9.03
C GLN A 98 -6.67 7.50 -8.57
N ARG A 99 -7.62 7.00 -9.35
CA ARG A 99 -8.35 5.78 -9.02
C ARG A 99 -7.42 4.57 -8.98
N GLU A 100 -6.60 4.38 -10.00
CA GLU A 100 -5.61 3.29 -10.04
C GLU A 100 -4.65 3.36 -8.85
N PHE A 101 -4.16 4.56 -8.52
CA PHE A 101 -3.28 4.74 -7.37
C PHE A 101 -3.96 4.41 -6.04
N TYR A 102 -5.22 4.83 -5.85
CA TYR A 102 -5.95 4.51 -4.62
C TYR A 102 -6.32 3.02 -4.53
N GLU A 103 -6.67 2.36 -5.62
CA GLU A 103 -6.88 0.90 -5.64
C GLU A 103 -5.63 0.15 -5.14
N GLN A 104 -4.44 0.65 -5.48
CA GLN A 104 -3.17 0.09 -5.00
C GLN A 104 -2.96 0.34 -3.51
N ILE A 105 -3.24 1.55 -3.01
CA ILE A 105 -3.18 1.86 -1.57
C ILE A 105 -4.16 1.01 -0.77
N ASP A 106 -5.41 0.88 -1.25
CA ASP A 106 -6.46 0.12 -0.59
C ASP A 106 -6.09 -1.37 -0.51
N SER A 107 -5.39 -1.90 -1.53
CA SER A 107 -4.91 -3.29 -1.52
C SER A 107 -3.90 -3.60 -0.39
N VAL A 108 -3.28 -2.57 0.19
CA VAL A 108 -2.32 -2.67 1.30
C VAL A 108 -2.80 -1.91 2.54
N GLN A 109 -4.10 -1.63 2.65
CA GLN A 109 -4.67 -0.86 3.76
C GLN A 109 -4.33 -1.47 5.14
N GLU A 110 -4.33 -2.80 5.24
CA GLU A 110 -4.00 -3.54 6.47
C GLU A 110 -2.57 -3.28 6.97
N LEU A 111 -1.68 -2.88 6.06
CA LEU A 111 -0.30 -2.53 6.35
C LEU A 111 -0.14 -1.06 6.73
N LEU A 112 -0.86 -0.17 6.04
CA LEU A 112 -0.72 1.27 6.20
C LEU A 112 -1.45 1.80 7.44
N LEU A 113 -2.52 1.12 7.86
CA LEU A 113 -3.33 1.53 8.99
C LEU A 113 -2.96 0.72 10.23
N PRO A 114 -2.66 1.37 11.38
CA PRO A 114 -2.48 0.66 12.63
C PRO A 114 -3.73 -0.16 12.96
N ALA A 115 -3.54 -1.43 13.34
CA ALA A 115 -4.62 -2.32 13.80
C ALA A 115 -5.51 -1.69 14.90
N THR A 116 -5.00 -0.68 15.60
CA THR A 116 -5.69 0.11 16.62
C THR A 116 -6.91 0.89 16.10
N ILE A 117 -6.98 1.25 14.82
CA ILE A 117 -8.12 2.00 14.26
C ILE A 117 -9.35 1.07 14.11
N ALA A 118 -9.14 -0.18 13.73
CA ALA A 118 -10.21 -1.18 13.60
C ALA A 118 -10.91 -1.46 14.94
N ASN A 119 -10.16 -1.43 16.04
CA ASN A 119 -10.68 -1.74 17.38
C ASN A 119 -11.53 -0.60 18.00
N ARG A 120 -11.38 0.66 17.53
CA ARG A 120 -12.21 1.79 18.02
C ARG A 120 -13.66 1.77 17.53
N LYS A 121 -13.95 1.15 16.39
CA LYS A 121 -15.33 1.00 15.91
C LYS A 121 -16.11 -0.04 16.73
N ALA A 122 -15.44 -1.09 17.21
CA ALA A 122 -16.06 -2.11 18.05
C ALA A 122 -16.43 -1.58 19.46
N SER A 123 -15.66 -0.63 20.02
CA SER A 123 -15.96 -0.06 21.34
C SER A 123 -17.12 0.93 21.35
N HIS A 124 -17.43 1.57 20.22
CA HIS A 124 -18.57 2.51 20.11
C HIS A 124 -19.89 1.87 19.68
N ALA A 125 -19.89 0.59 19.28
CA ALA A 125 -21.12 -0.15 18.94
C ALA A 125 -21.76 -0.84 20.17
N ASN A 126 -21.08 -0.84 21.32
CA ASN A 126 -21.52 -1.47 22.57
C ASN A 126 -21.81 -0.45 23.69
N ALA A 127 -22.11 0.80 23.35
CA ALA A 127 -22.47 1.86 24.31
C ALA A 127 -23.89 2.37 24.04
#